data_AF-A0A1U9ZV42-F1
#
_entry.id   AF-A0A1U9ZV42-F1
#
_cell.length_a   1.000
_cell.length_b   1.000
_cell.length_c   1.000
_cell.angle_alpha   90.00
_cell.angle_beta   90.00
_cell.angle_gamma   90.00
#
_symmetry.space_group_name_H-M   'P 1'
#
loop_
_entity.id
_entity.type
_entity.pdbx_description
1 polymer ?
#
loop_
_entity_poly.entity_id
_entity_poly.type
_entity_poly.pdbx_seq_one_letter_code
_entity_poly.pdbx_strand_id
1 'polypeptide(L)'
;MGAIVVIGAGPAGTHVADLAMPRTGRQERDGAARPEPLHLPAGPGRERGLEDVPAGEPVLVRGAGRAFADLLPPLTVGRGGRFAQGRRGELVYLPSGLEPLLYVGSRRGVPHHAHPGYRLKGDARPRRFPGEGDARTSLAKELAYAYYQELFTAHPSRTKTAWAAFEPAFARAEQGGKEMRALVTRSVPRFADRLHLDRLARPLHGMRFGDLAGLQRWMHGYLAADLKRRADPAFSPDLALVLALRDARPRMAGDPWFEGLYGLVADGPPLARQAELHALARAGVVTFIGAEPRIERDADGWRASGPTVPGTTTARTLIEARRATADRS
;
A
#
# COMPACT_ATOMS: atom_id res chain seq x y z
N MET A 1 8.84 -22.29 -10.68
CA MET A 1 10.11 -21.55 -10.90
C MET A 1 9.77 -20.08 -11.06
N GLY A 2 9.98 -19.29 -10.01
CA GLY A 2 9.69 -17.84 -10.03
C GLY A 2 10.85 -17.10 -10.68
N ALA A 3 10.58 -16.36 -11.75
CA ALA A 3 11.55 -15.47 -12.35
C ALA A 3 11.81 -14.30 -11.39
N ILE A 4 13.06 -14.16 -10.93
CA ILE A 4 13.55 -13.02 -10.17
C ILE A 4 13.68 -11.86 -11.16
N VAL A 5 12.88 -10.80 -10.99
CA VAL A 5 13.03 -9.58 -11.79
C VAL A 5 14.01 -8.67 -11.07
N VAL A 6 15.27 -8.66 -11.53
CA VAL A 6 16.27 -7.67 -11.15
C VAL A 6 16.08 -6.46 -12.05
N ILE A 7 15.58 -5.34 -11.51
CA ILE A 7 15.45 -4.10 -12.27
C ILE A 7 16.78 -3.35 -12.16
N GLY A 8 17.59 -3.45 -13.23
CA GLY A 8 18.86 -2.74 -13.35
C GLY A 8 18.68 -1.23 -13.52
N ALA A 9 19.64 -0.46 -13.01
CA ALA A 9 19.71 0.98 -13.16
C ALA A 9 19.98 1.37 -14.63
N GLY A 10 19.07 2.13 -15.23
CA GLY A 10 19.31 2.86 -16.49
C GLY A 10 20.11 4.16 -16.24
N PRO A 11 20.72 4.75 -17.28
CA PRO A 11 21.83 5.67 -17.13
C PRO A 11 21.43 7.03 -16.56
N ALA A 12 22.38 7.62 -15.85
CA ALA A 12 22.32 8.90 -15.18
C ALA A 12 22.01 10.04 -16.16
N GLY A 13 21.12 10.94 -15.75
CA GLY A 13 20.82 12.15 -16.49
C GLY A 13 20.09 13.19 -15.64
N THR A 14 20.84 14.22 -15.26
CA THR A 14 20.44 15.57 -14.79
C THR A 14 20.45 15.78 -13.27
N HIS A 15 21.54 16.40 -12.82
CA HIS A 15 21.78 16.94 -11.49
C HIS A 15 20.66 17.90 -11.08
N VAL A 16 19.97 17.57 -9.99
CA VAL A 16 19.23 18.55 -9.19
C VAL A 16 20.18 19.02 -8.10
N ALA A 17 20.42 20.33 -8.07
CA ALA A 17 21.37 21.00 -7.20
C ALA A 17 21.18 20.61 -5.72
N ASP A 18 22.31 20.35 -5.07
CA ASP A 18 22.47 20.34 -3.62
C ASP A 18 21.96 21.67 -3.05
N LEU A 19 20.75 21.66 -2.49
CA LEU A 19 20.33 22.68 -1.54
C LEU A 19 20.93 22.31 -0.19
N ALA A 20 22.19 22.70 0.00
CA ALA A 20 22.86 22.68 1.29
C ALA A 20 22.08 23.57 2.27
N MET A 21 21.38 22.94 3.21
CA MET A 21 20.85 23.63 4.39
C MET A 21 22.01 23.93 5.36
N PRO A 22 22.01 25.10 6.04
CA PRO A 22 23.11 25.49 6.90
C PRO A 22 23.19 24.57 8.12
N ARG A 23 24.35 23.93 8.30
CA ARG A 23 24.72 23.23 9.53
C ARG A 23 24.95 24.26 10.63
N THR A 24 23.94 24.52 11.45
CA THR A 24 24.17 25.19 12.74
C THR A 24 24.96 24.24 13.63
N GLY A 25 26.25 24.54 13.81
CA GLY A 25 27.14 23.81 14.70
C GLY A 25 26.60 23.85 16.12
N ARG A 26 26.20 22.69 16.64
CA ARG A 26 25.96 22.50 18.07
C ARG A 26 27.23 21.88 18.64
N GLN A 27 27.97 22.69 19.38
CA GLN A 27 29.03 22.27 20.28
C GLN A 27 28.50 21.13 21.17
N GLU A 28 29.11 19.95 21.06
CA GLU A 28 28.83 18.80 21.90
C GLU A 28 29.15 19.19 23.36
N ARG A 29 28.10 19.27 24.18
CA ARG A 29 28.26 19.22 25.63
C ARG A 29 28.30 17.76 26.04
N ASP A 30 29.49 17.31 26.41
CA ASP A 30 29.75 16.04 27.08
C ASP A 30 28.85 15.85 28.32
N GLY A 31 28.35 14.62 28.50
CA GLY A 31 27.99 14.09 29.82
C GLY A 31 26.51 13.87 30.15
N ALA A 32 25.54 14.24 29.31
CA ALA A 32 24.15 13.88 29.56
C ALA A 32 23.86 12.47 29.02
N ALA A 33 23.40 11.55 29.88
CA ALA A 33 22.92 10.24 29.46
C ALA A 33 21.88 10.43 28.34
N ARG A 34 22.11 9.79 27.18
CA ARG A 34 21.16 9.88 26.06
C ARG A 34 19.81 9.32 26.52
N PRO A 35 18.69 10.03 26.29
CA PRO A 35 17.37 9.58 26.72
C PRO A 35 17.02 8.24 26.09
N GLU A 36 16.29 7.39 26.80
CA GLU A 36 15.94 6.04 26.31
C GLU A 36 15.22 6.09 24.95
N PRO A 37 15.40 5.06 24.09
CA PRO A 37 14.64 4.94 22.84
C PRO A 37 13.13 4.93 23.07
N LEU A 38 12.40 5.74 22.30
CA LEU A 38 10.95 5.84 22.38
C LEU A 38 10.28 4.67 21.65
N HIS A 39 9.29 4.03 22.28
CA HIS A 39 8.47 3.00 21.65
C HIS A 39 7.00 3.29 21.91
N LEU A 40 6.25 3.53 20.83
CA LEU A 40 4.82 3.77 20.87
C LEU A 40 4.07 2.50 20.42
N PRO A 41 3.52 1.70 21.36
CA PRO A 41 2.88 0.43 21.04
C PRO A 41 1.55 0.61 20.30
N ALA A 42 1.03 -0.49 19.74
CA ALA A 42 -0.27 -0.49 19.09
C ALA A 42 -1.37 -0.46 20.16
N GLY A 43 -2.38 0.37 19.97
CA GLY A 43 -3.56 0.41 20.86
C GLY A 43 -3.78 1.78 21.50
N PRO A 44 -4.61 1.84 22.56
CA PRO A 44 -5.00 3.09 23.19
C PRO A 44 -3.80 3.84 23.78
N GLY A 45 -3.76 5.15 23.59
CA GLY A 45 -2.74 6.02 24.19
C GLY A 45 -1.52 6.28 23.30
N ARG A 46 -1.39 5.59 22.17
CA ARG A 46 -0.38 5.90 21.15
C ARG A 46 -0.45 7.37 20.72
N GLU A 47 -1.65 7.91 20.61
CA GLU A 47 -1.92 9.27 20.14
C GLU A 47 -1.30 10.33 21.07
N ARG A 48 -1.27 10.09 22.39
CA ARG A 48 -0.66 11.00 23.37
C ARG A 48 0.85 11.02 23.26
N GLY A 49 1.48 9.87 23.00
CA GLY A 49 2.93 9.78 22.83
C GLY A 49 3.46 10.35 21.52
N LEU A 50 2.59 10.80 20.60
CA LEU A 50 3.03 11.43 19.34
C LEU A 50 3.67 12.81 19.57
N GLU A 51 3.37 13.47 20.68
CA GLU A 51 3.98 14.75 21.05
C GLU A 51 5.47 14.59 21.37
N ASP A 52 5.84 13.46 21.96
CA ASP A 52 7.22 13.09 22.34
C ASP A 52 8.09 12.67 21.16
N VAL A 53 7.51 12.52 19.96
CA VAL A 53 8.26 12.18 18.74
C VAL A 53 9.12 13.38 18.33
N PRO A 54 10.46 13.23 18.27
CA PRO A 54 11.35 14.35 17.98
C PRO A 54 11.28 14.79 16.51
N ALA A 55 11.38 16.10 16.30
CA ALA A 55 11.47 16.72 14.99
C ALA A 55 12.79 16.35 14.27
N GLY A 56 12.74 16.14 12.95
CA GLY A 56 13.92 15.89 12.11
C GLY A 56 14.61 14.55 12.30
N GLU A 57 14.18 13.75 13.28
CA GLU A 57 14.79 12.45 13.60
C GLU A 57 14.15 11.31 12.80
N PRO A 58 14.92 10.26 12.45
CA PRO A 58 14.37 9.01 11.92
C PRO A 58 13.41 8.34 12.90
N VAL A 59 12.25 7.96 12.40
CA VAL A 59 11.23 7.20 13.13
C VAL A 59 10.87 5.96 12.33
N LEU A 60 11.08 4.78 12.92
CA LEU A 60 10.60 3.54 12.32
C LEU A 60 9.10 3.38 12.56
N VAL A 61 8.36 3.03 11.52
CA VAL A 61 6.92 2.79 11.59
C VAL A 61 6.60 1.38 11.10
N ARG A 62 6.05 0.55 11.99
CA ARG A 62 5.62 -0.81 11.67
C ARG A 62 4.14 -0.85 11.30
N GLY A 63 3.87 -0.89 10.00
CA GLY A 63 2.54 -0.94 9.42
C GLY A 63 2.28 0.26 8.50
N ALA A 64 1.58 0.00 7.38
CA ALA A 64 1.22 1.01 6.38
C ALA A 64 -0.30 1.03 6.11
N GLY A 65 -1.10 0.55 7.06
CA GLY A 65 -2.55 0.46 6.93
C GLY A 65 -3.29 1.70 7.45
N ARG A 66 -4.58 1.53 7.78
CA ARG A 66 -5.42 2.61 8.33
C ARG A 66 -4.77 3.32 9.52
N ALA A 67 -4.24 2.57 10.48
CA ALA A 67 -3.58 3.13 11.66
C ALA A 67 -2.35 4.00 11.31
N PHE A 68 -1.66 3.73 10.20
CA PHE A 68 -0.58 4.58 9.71
C PHE A 68 -1.11 5.88 9.10
N ALA A 69 -2.20 5.81 8.32
CA ALA A 69 -2.82 7.01 7.76
C ALA A 69 -3.32 7.99 8.86
N ASP A 70 -3.67 7.45 10.04
CA ASP A 70 -4.07 8.23 11.21
C ASP A 70 -2.87 8.94 11.89
N LEU A 71 -1.63 8.47 11.68
CA LEU A 71 -0.41 9.13 12.18
C LEU A 71 0.00 10.35 11.38
N LEU A 72 -0.37 10.41 10.10
CA LEU A 72 0.13 11.45 9.20
C LEU A 72 -0.25 12.86 9.66
N PRO A 73 -1.52 13.20 9.94
CA PRO A 73 -1.87 14.58 10.32
C PRO A 73 -1.13 15.11 11.55
N PRO A 74 -1.13 14.43 12.73
CA PRO A 74 -0.48 14.99 13.91
C PRO A 74 1.04 15.12 13.76
N LEU A 75 1.67 14.27 12.94
CA LEU A 75 3.12 14.30 12.69
C LEU A 75 3.53 15.21 11.52
N THR A 76 2.58 15.80 10.80
CA THR A 76 2.85 16.62 9.60
C THR A 76 2.20 17.99 9.72
N VAL A 77 0.93 18.12 9.33
CA VAL A 77 0.16 19.37 9.46
C VAL A 77 0.05 19.83 10.92
N GLY A 78 -0.09 18.89 11.86
CA GLY A 78 -0.06 19.19 13.30
C GLY A 78 1.29 19.72 13.80
N ARG A 79 2.35 19.56 13.02
CA ARG A 79 3.68 20.15 13.24
C ARG A 79 3.92 21.40 12.37
N GLY A 80 2.88 21.95 11.75
CA GLY A 80 2.92 23.22 11.01
C GLY A 80 3.24 23.10 9.52
N GLY A 81 3.45 21.90 8.97
CA GLY A 81 3.58 21.75 7.53
C GLY A 81 2.25 21.90 6.81
N ARG A 82 2.29 22.10 5.49
CA ARG A 82 1.08 22.45 4.71
C ARG A 82 1.07 21.82 3.33
N PHE A 83 -0.12 21.48 2.87
CA PHE A 83 -0.33 21.08 1.48
C PHE A 83 -0.62 22.30 0.60
N ALA A 84 -0.05 22.32 -0.59
CA ALA A 84 -0.25 23.32 -1.62
C ALA A 84 -0.55 22.67 -2.97
N GLN A 85 -1.23 23.39 -3.85
CA GLN A 85 -1.44 22.98 -5.23
C GLN A 85 -0.18 23.24 -6.05
N GLY A 86 0.35 22.20 -6.69
CA GLY A 86 1.45 22.27 -7.64
C GLY A 86 1.00 22.78 -9.00
N ARG A 87 1.98 23.02 -9.89
CA ARG A 87 1.74 23.69 -11.18
C ARG A 87 0.87 22.89 -12.15
N ARG A 88 0.74 21.58 -11.96
CA ARG A 88 -0.07 20.67 -12.80
C ARG A 88 -1.24 20.07 -12.03
N GLY A 89 -1.65 20.72 -10.93
CA GLY A 89 -2.73 20.25 -10.05
C GLY A 89 -2.33 19.07 -9.16
N GLU A 90 -1.04 18.72 -9.10
CA GLU A 90 -0.54 17.74 -8.17
C GLU A 90 -0.42 18.33 -6.77
N LEU A 91 -0.78 17.56 -5.75
CA LEU A 91 -0.59 17.99 -4.37
C LEU A 91 0.90 17.99 -4.02
N VAL A 92 1.38 19.09 -3.45
CA VAL A 92 2.76 19.26 -2.96
C VAL A 92 2.71 19.51 -1.46
N TYR A 93 3.57 18.84 -0.71
CA TYR A 93 3.73 19.11 0.72
C TYR A 93 4.90 20.06 0.95
N LEU A 94 4.68 21.05 1.81
CA LEU A 94 5.68 22.02 2.25
C LEU A 94 5.99 21.74 3.73
N PRO A 95 7.13 21.10 4.03
CA PRO A 95 7.51 20.80 5.42
C PRO A 95 7.74 22.07 6.23
N SER A 96 7.42 22.03 7.52
CA SER A 96 7.80 23.07 8.47
C SER A 96 9.22 22.88 9.02
N GLY A 97 9.77 21.66 8.92
CA GLY A 97 11.01 21.25 9.55
C GLY A 97 10.82 20.68 10.97
N LEU A 98 9.59 20.65 11.47
CA LEU A 98 9.23 20.04 12.75
C LEU A 98 8.71 18.61 12.60
N GLU A 99 8.57 18.11 11.37
CA GLU A 99 8.17 16.74 11.10
C GLU A 99 9.30 15.73 11.40
N PRO A 100 8.97 14.53 11.90
CA PRO A 100 9.91 13.41 11.90
C PRO A 100 10.11 12.85 10.48
N LEU A 101 11.20 12.10 10.30
CA LEU A 101 11.45 11.33 9.07
C LEU A 101 10.90 9.92 9.23
N LEU A 102 9.73 9.65 8.64
CA LEU A 102 9.00 8.39 8.82
C LEU A 102 9.51 7.31 7.87
N TYR A 103 10.14 6.27 8.43
CA TYR A 103 10.59 5.09 7.70
C TYR A 103 9.58 3.94 7.88
N VAL A 104 8.75 3.73 6.86
CA VAL A 104 7.53 2.93 6.94
C VAL A 104 7.73 1.57 6.29
N GLY A 105 7.57 0.51 7.08
CA GLY A 105 7.63 -0.86 6.60
C GLY A 105 6.35 -1.63 6.94
N SER A 106 5.95 -2.56 6.07
CA SER A 106 4.74 -3.36 6.30
C SER A 106 4.90 -4.76 5.72
N ARG A 107 4.01 -5.70 6.06
CA ARG A 107 4.04 -7.06 5.49
C ARG A 107 3.97 -7.07 3.96
N ARG A 108 3.24 -6.12 3.36
CA ARG A 108 3.09 -6.02 1.89
C ARG A 108 4.03 -4.98 1.28
N GLY A 109 4.65 -4.16 2.14
CA GLY A 109 5.57 -3.07 1.81
C GLY A 109 4.96 -1.87 1.07
N VAL A 110 3.65 -1.89 0.82
CA VAL A 110 2.88 -0.77 0.25
C VAL A 110 1.81 -0.30 1.25
N PRO A 111 1.34 0.95 1.16
CA PRO A 111 0.17 1.39 1.88
C PRO A 111 -1.13 0.82 1.29
N HIS A 112 -2.25 0.99 1.99
CA HIS A 112 -3.57 0.67 1.45
C HIS A 112 -3.87 1.48 0.19
N HIS A 113 -4.66 0.92 -0.73
CA HIS A 113 -5.15 1.62 -1.92
C HIS A 113 -6.15 2.71 -1.56
N ALA A 114 -6.28 3.73 -2.39
CA ALA A 114 -7.39 4.65 -2.25
C ALA A 114 -8.73 3.94 -2.49
N HIS A 115 -9.76 4.35 -1.77
CA HIS A 115 -11.12 3.95 -2.07
C HIS A 115 -11.52 4.49 -3.46
N PRO A 116 -12.10 3.65 -4.36
CA PRO A 116 -12.63 4.12 -5.64
C PRO A 116 -13.61 5.28 -5.48
N GLY A 117 -13.42 6.36 -6.26
CA GLY A 117 -14.24 7.58 -6.21
C GLY A 117 -15.48 7.57 -7.11
N TYR A 118 -15.82 6.41 -7.69
CA TYR A 118 -16.87 6.24 -8.69
C TYR A 118 -17.93 5.23 -8.25
N ARG A 119 -19.02 5.13 -9.03
CA ARG A 119 -20.07 4.11 -8.86
C ARG A 119 -19.86 2.95 -9.83
N LEU A 120 -20.53 1.82 -9.58
CA LEU A 120 -20.68 0.77 -10.58
C LEU A 120 -21.43 1.32 -11.78
N LYS A 121 -21.07 0.83 -12.96
CA LYS A 121 -21.71 1.17 -14.23
C LYS A 121 -22.45 -0.03 -14.82
N GLY A 122 -22.04 -1.24 -14.47
CA GLY A 122 -22.58 -2.48 -14.98
C GLY A 122 -23.43 -3.22 -13.97
N ASP A 123 -23.62 -4.49 -14.27
CA ASP A 123 -24.53 -5.37 -13.54
C ASP A 123 -23.81 -6.31 -12.57
N ALA A 124 -22.66 -5.91 -12.03
CA ALA A 124 -21.99 -6.73 -11.02
C ALA A 124 -22.91 -7.01 -9.82
N ARG A 125 -23.09 -8.30 -9.52
CA ARG A 125 -23.82 -8.81 -8.36
C ARG A 125 -22.96 -9.90 -7.69
N PRO A 126 -23.01 -10.03 -6.36
CA PRO A 126 -22.39 -11.15 -5.68
C PRO A 126 -22.92 -12.49 -6.22
N ARG A 127 -22.00 -13.43 -6.50
CA ARG A 127 -22.33 -14.82 -6.81
C ARG A 127 -21.41 -15.72 -6.03
N ARG A 128 -21.99 -16.72 -5.37
CA ARG A 128 -21.26 -17.72 -4.57
C ARG A 128 -20.80 -18.86 -5.46
N PHE A 129 -19.64 -19.44 -5.13
CA PHE A 129 -19.09 -20.63 -5.78
C PHE A 129 -18.79 -21.72 -4.74
N PRO A 130 -19.83 -22.26 -4.06
CA PRO A 130 -19.62 -23.35 -3.10
C PRO A 130 -19.07 -24.59 -3.82
N GLY A 131 -18.09 -25.26 -3.21
CA GLY A 131 -17.43 -26.43 -3.81
C GLY A 131 -16.18 -26.12 -4.64
N GLU A 132 -15.87 -24.84 -4.87
CA GLU A 132 -14.63 -24.40 -5.51
C GLU A 132 -13.45 -24.48 -4.51
N GLY A 133 -12.86 -25.66 -4.37
CA GLY A 133 -11.70 -25.88 -3.50
C GLY A 133 -11.94 -25.49 -2.04
N ASP A 134 -10.95 -24.87 -1.41
CA ASP A 134 -11.06 -24.33 -0.06
C ASP A 134 -11.79 -22.97 -0.02
N ALA A 135 -12.08 -22.45 1.19
CA ALA A 135 -12.79 -21.19 1.36
C ALA A 135 -12.10 -19.99 0.66
N ARG A 136 -10.77 -19.98 0.58
CA ARG A 136 -10.01 -18.90 -0.08
C ARG A 136 -10.09 -19.00 -1.60
N THR A 137 -10.04 -20.22 -2.13
CA THR A 137 -10.17 -20.52 -3.56
C THR A 137 -11.56 -20.16 -4.04
N SER A 138 -12.58 -20.60 -3.30
CA SER A 138 -13.97 -20.22 -3.54
C SER A 138 -14.14 -18.70 -3.50
N LEU A 139 -13.64 -18.01 -2.48
CA LEU A 139 -13.71 -16.55 -2.45
C LEU A 139 -12.98 -15.89 -3.63
N ALA A 140 -11.79 -16.37 -3.99
CA ALA A 140 -11.05 -15.82 -5.13
C ALA A 140 -11.84 -15.94 -6.44
N LYS A 141 -12.66 -16.99 -6.58
CA LYS A 141 -13.61 -17.17 -7.69
C LYS A 141 -14.76 -16.16 -7.63
N GLU A 142 -15.37 -15.98 -6.46
CA GLU A 142 -16.44 -14.98 -6.22
C GLU A 142 -15.96 -13.56 -6.56
N LEU A 143 -14.74 -13.20 -6.11
CA LEU A 143 -14.10 -11.92 -6.39
C LEU A 143 -13.84 -11.71 -7.89
N ALA A 144 -13.30 -12.73 -8.57
CA ALA A 144 -13.05 -12.68 -10.00
C ALA A 144 -14.34 -12.60 -10.82
N TYR A 145 -15.39 -13.31 -10.40
CA TYR A 145 -16.70 -13.24 -11.05
C TYR A 145 -17.27 -11.83 -10.98
N ALA A 146 -17.33 -11.21 -9.80
CA ALA A 146 -17.84 -9.84 -9.65
C ALA A 146 -17.03 -8.83 -10.48
N TYR A 147 -15.70 -8.97 -10.49
CA TYR A 147 -14.81 -8.14 -11.30
C TYR A 147 -15.12 -8.25 -12.80
N TYR A 148 -15.19 -9.48 -13.33
CA TYR A 148 -15.41 -9.68 -14.75
C TYR A 148 -16.85 -9.37 -15.17
N GLN A 149 -17.85 -9.61 -14.31
CA GLN A 149 -19.22 -9.20 -14.60
C GLN A 149 -19.31 -7.69 -14.82
N GLU A 150 -18.71 -6.89 -13.94
CA GLU A 150 -18.64 -5.44 -14.12
C GLU A 150 -17.88 -5.08 -15.39
N LEU A 151 -16.73 -5.71 -15.66
CA LEU A 151 -15.93 -5.39 -16.84
C LEU A 151 -16.71 -5.61 -18.14
N PHE A 152 -17.36 -6.77 -18.27
CA PHE A 152 -18.06 -7.14 -19.50
C PHE A 152 -19.36 -6.35 -19.71
N THR A 153 -20.06 -6.01 -18.62
CA THR A 153 -21.36 -5.31 -18.71
C THR A 153 -21.20 -3.79 -18.78
N ALA A 154 -20.24 -3.21 -18.06
CA ALA A 154 -19.98 -1.78 -18.08
C ALA A 154 -19.06 -1.31 -19.21
N HIS A 155 -18.13 -2.17 -19.65
CA HIS A 155 -17.08 -1.80 -20.61
C HIS A 155 -16.95 -2.83 -21.74
N PRO A 156 -18.02 -3.12 -22.50
CA PRO A 156 -18.01 -4.15 -23.54
C PRO A 156 -16.96 -3.92 -24.64
N SER A 157 -16.54 -2.66 -24.89
CA SER A 157 -15.46 -2.34 -25.83
C SER A 157 -14.07 -2.81 -25.39
N ARG A 158 -13.92 -3.26 -24.14
CA ARG A 158 -12.67 -3.82 -23.58
C ARG A 158 -12.67 -5.34 -23.54
N THR A 159 -13.72 -5.99 -24.06
CA THR A 159 -13.83 -7.45 -24.13
C THR A 159 -14.05 -7.90 -25.58
N LYS A 160 -13.67 -9.15 -25.88
CA LYS A 160 -13.88 -9.74 -27.23
C LYS A 160 -15.22 -10.45 -27.37
N THR A 161 -15.90 -10.72 -26.26
CA THR A 161 -17.17 -11.44 -26.22
C THR A 161 -18.14 -10.75 -25.27
N ALA A 162 -19.44 -11.04 -25.43
CA ALA A 162 -20.47 -10.61 -24.49
C ALA A 162 -20.43 -11.44 -23.20
N TRP A 163 -20.93 -10.86 -22.11
CA TRP A 163 -21.02 -11.54 -20.81
C TRP A 163 -21.74 -12.89 -20.89
N ALA A 164 -22.88 -12.96 -21.60
CA ALA A 164 -23.69 -14.17 -21.75
C ALA A 164 -22.92 -15.35 -22.38
N ALA A 165 -21.93 -15.08 -23.24
CA ALA A 165 -21.07 -16.11 -23.83
C ALA A 165 -19.87 -16.46 -22.95
N PHE A 166 -19.38 -15.51 -22.14
CA PHE A 166 -18.23 -15.70 -21.25
C PHE A 166 -18.60 -16.43 -19.96
N GLU A 167 -19.72 -16.06 -19.35
CA GLU A 167 -20.09 -16.45 -17.99
C GLU A 167 -20.21 -17.98 -17.81
N PRO A 168 -20.87 -18.76 -18.69
CA PRO A 168 -21.04 -20.19 -18.45
C PRO A 168 -19.70 -20.94 -18.49
N ALA A 169 -18.79 -20.53 -19.39
CA ALA A 169 -17.45 -21.09 -19.46
C ALA A 169 -16.61 -20.69 -18.25
N PHE A 170 -16.74 -19.45 -17.78
CA PHE A 170 -16.06 -18.98 -16.58
C PHE A 170 -16.54 -19.73 -15.34
N ALA A 171 -17.85 -19.93 -15.18
CA ALA A 171 -18.44 -20.59 -14.03
C ALA A 171 -18.03 -22.07 -13.89
N ARG A 172 -17.81 -22.78 -15.01
CA ARG A 172 -17.36 -24.18 -15.02
C ARG A 172 -15.86 -24.35 -14.80
N ALA A 173 -15.04 -23.42 -15.28
CA ALA A 173 -13.59 -23.54 -15.21
C ALA A 173 -13.10 -23.41 -13.76
N GLU A 174 -12.16 -24.24 -13.33
CA GLU A 174 -11.55 -24.14 -12.00
C GLU A 174 -10.83 -22.80 -11.77
N GLN A 175 -10.91 -22.27 -10.55
CA GLN A 175 -10.26 -21.04 -10.13
C GLN A 175 -8.74 -21.12 -10.30
N GLY A 176 -8.19 -20.22 -11.11
CA GLY A 176 -6.75 -20.18 -11.41
C GLY A 176 -6.27 -21.31 -12.35
N GLY A 177 -7.17 -22.19 -12.79
CA GLY A 177 -6.89 -23.30 -13.70
C GLY A 177 -6.42 -22.85 -15.10
N LYS A 178 -5.91 -23.81 -15.89
CA LYS A 178 -5.47 -23.53 -17.28
C LYS A 178 -6.63 -23.02 -18.14
N GLU A 179 -7.81 -23.61 -18.00
CA GLU A 179 -9.01 -23.23 -18.76
C GLU A 179 -9.46 -21.80 -18.46
N MET A 180 -9.57 -21.43 -17.18
CA MET A 180 -9.94 -20.08 -16.76
C MET A 180 -8.93 -19.05 -17.29
N ARG A 181 -7.63 -19.32 -17.17
CA ARG A 181 -6.57 -18.42 -17.68
C ARG A 181 -6.64 -18.25 -19.20
N ALA A 182 -6.87 -19.32 -19.94
CA ALA A 182 -7.03 -19.28 -21.39
C ALA A 182 -8.28 -18.49 -21.80
N LEU A 183 -9.42 -18.73 -21.11
CA LEU A 183 -10.67 -18.02 -21.31
C LEU A 183 -10.52 -16.51 -21.07
N VAL A 184 -9.94 -16.12 -19.93
CA VAL A 184 -9.68 -14.70 -19.59
C VAL A 184 -8.75 -14.07 -20.62
N THR A 185 -7.65 -14.74 -20.98
CA THR A 185 -6.67 -14.20 -21.94
C THR A 185 -7.28 -13.95 -23.32
N ARG A 186 -8.11 -14.88 -23.80
CA ARG A 186 -8.81 -14.76 -25.08
C ARG A 186 -9.88 -13.66 -25.05
N SER A 187 -10.60 -13.53 -23.94
CA SER A 187 -11.79 -12.66 -23.85
C SER A 187 -11.47 -11.24 -23.40
N VAL A 188 -10.37 -11.03 -22.66
CA VAL A 188 -9.91 -9.74 -22.14
C VAL A 188 -8.51 -9.44 -22.71
N PRO A 189 -8.41 -8.70 -23.83
CA PRO A 189 -7.16 -8.54 -24.57
C PRO A 189 -6.11 -7.71 -23.82
N ARG A 190 -6.52 -6.64 -23.14
CA ARG A 190 -5.59 -5.77 -22.41
C ARG A 190 -5.17 -6.43 -21.11
N PHE A 191 -3.86 -6.51 -20.87
CA PHE A 191 -3.32 -7.09 -19.63
C PHE A 191 -3.79 -6.35 -18.37
N ALA A 192 -3.91 -5.01 -18.44
CA ALA A 192 -4.32 -4.15 -17.32
C ALA A 192 -5.78 -4.35 -16.86
N ASP A 193 -6.57 -5.08 -17.66
CA ASP A 193 -7.99 -5.37 -17.43
C ASP A 193 -8.20 -6.79 -16.89
N ARG A 194 -7.12 -7.56 -16.74
CA ARG A 194 -7.15 -8.90 -16.17
C ARG A 194 -6.91 -8.83 -14.68
N LEU A 195 -7.79 -9.46 -13.90
CA LEU A 195 -7.61 -9.54 -12.46
C LEU A 195 -6.48 -10.51 -12.12
N HIS A 196 -5.44 -9.97 -11.47
CA HIS A 196 -4.33 -10.74 -10.92
C HIS A 196 -4.34 -10.63 -9.38
N LEU A 197 -5.18 -11.42 -8.71
CA LEU A 197 -5.37 -11.36 -7.26
C LEU A 197 -4.07 -11.53 -6.47
N ASP A 198 -3.16 -12.42 -6.90
CA ASP A 198 -1.88 -12.61 -6.21
C ASP A 198 -0.98 -11.37 -6.28
N ARG A 199 -0.93 -10.72 -7.45
CA ARG A 199 -0.16 -9.48 -7.64
C ARG A 199 -0.78 -8.33 -6.87
N LEU A 200 -2.12 -8.27 -6.83
CA LEU A 200 -2.86 -7.29 -6.06
C LEU A 200 -2.59 -7.48 -4.55
N ALA A 201 -2.62 -8.72 -4.06
CA ALA A 201 -2.39 -9.02 -2.67
C ALA A 201 -0.93 -8.78 -2.27
N ARG A 202 0.05 -9.08 -3.13
CA ARG A 202 1.48 -8.96 -2.77
C ARG A 202 2.28 -8.20 -3.83
N PRO A 203 2.13 -6.86 -3.89
CA PRO A 203 2.74 -6.05 -4.97
C PRO A 203 4.25 -6.15 -5.06
N LEU A 204 4.93 -6.30 -3.91
CA LEU A 204 6.39 -6.40 -3.80
C LEU A 204 6.90 -7.85 -3.73
N HIS A 205 6.05 -8.85 -3.87
CA HIS A 205 6.49 -10.25 -3.74
C HIS A 205 7.47 -10.63 -4.85
N GLY A 206 8.64 -11.14 -4.45
CA GLY A 206 9.72 -11.51 -5.36
C GLY A 206 10.50 -10.32 -5.94
N MET A 207 10.17 -9.09 -5.54
CA MET A 207 10.89 -7.90 -5.98
C MET A 207 12.08 -7.59 -5.07
N ARG A 208 13.22 -7.25 -5.66
CA ARG A 208 14.42 -6.76 -4.98
C ARG A 208 14.93 -5.51 -5.69
N PHE A 209 15.29 -4.50 -4.93
CA PHE A 209 15.87 -3.26 -5.43
C PHE A 209 17.34 -3.18 -5.03
N GLY A 210 18.16 -2.51 -5.83
CA GLY A 210 19.57 -2.29 -5.51
C GLY A 210 19.79 -1.35 -4.32
N ASP A 211 18.85 -0.43 -4.09
CA ASP A 211 18.92 0.58 -3.04
C ASP A 211 17.51 1.09 -2.65
N LEU A 212 17.47 1.92 -1.60
CA LEU A 212 16.24 2.54 -1.12
C LEU A 212 15.65 3.53 -2.14
N ALA A 213 16.49 4.20 -2.92
CA ALA A 213 16.06 5.14 -3.96
C ALA A 213 15.29 4.44 -5.09
N GLY A 214 15.71 3.25 -5.48
CA GLY A 214 15.01 2.39 -6.44
C GLY A 214 13.63 1.98 -5.95
N LEU A 215 13.52 1.62 -4.67
CA LEU A 215 12.22 1.35 -4.05
C LEU A 215 11.33 2.61 -4.03
N GLN A 216 11.86 3.79 -3.67
CA GLN A 216 11.05 5.02 -3.67
C GLN A 216 10.54 5.37 -5.07
N ARG A 217 11.38 5.26 -6.12
CA ARG A 217 10.95 5.48 -7.51
C ARG A 217 9.79 4.57 -7.90
N TRP A 218 9.88 3.28 -7.57
CA TRP A 218 8.80 2.34 -7.80
C TRP A 218 7.55 2.69 -6.99
N MET A 219 7.71 3.07 -5.72
CA MET A 219 6.61 3.41 -4.83
C MET A 219 5.84 4.65 -5.28
N HIS A 220 6.52 5.70 -5.74
CA HIS A 220 5.86 6.88 -6.30
C HIS A 220 5.05 6.51 -7.55
N GLY A 221 5.61 5.67 -8.43
CA GLY A 221 4.87 5.13 -9.58
C GLY A 221 3.64 4.33 -9.16
N TYR A 222 3.78 3.49 -8.12
CA TYR A 222 2.70 2.70 -7.56
C TYR A 222 1.56 3.56 -7.00
N LEU A 223 1.88 4.56 -6.18
CA LEU A 223 0.90 5.49 -5.60
C LEU A 223 0.21 6.34 -6.67
N ALA A 224 0.96 6.84 -7.64
CA ALA A 224 0.40 7.61 -8.76
C ALA A 224 -0.55 6.75 -9.62
N ALA A 225 -0.17 5.51 -9.90
CA ALA A 225 -1.01 4.58 -10.65
C ALA A 225 -2.30 4.23 -9.91
N ASP A 226 -2.23 4.00 -8.60
CA ASP A 226 -3.41 3.77 -7.76
C ASP A 226 -4.33 4.99 -7.76
N LEU A 227 -3.82 6.20 -7.48
CA LEU A 227 -4.61 7.44 -7.52
C LEU A 227 -5.33 7.64 -8.86
N LYS A 228 -4.62 7.48 -9.98
CA LYS A 228 -5.20 7.59 -11.32
C LYS A 228 -6.30 6.54 -11.55
N ARG A 229 -6.03 5.29 -11.19
CA ARG A 229 -6.95 4.18 -11.40
C ARG A 229 -8.21 4.30 -10.54
N ARG A 230 -8.07 4.72 -9.29
CA ARG A 230 -9.17 4.88 -8.32
C ARG A 230 -10.03 6.13 -8.56
N ALA A 231 -9.55 7.07 -9.37
CA ALA A 231 -10.30 8.26 -9.79
C ALA A 231 -11.02 8.09 -11.14
N ASP A 232 -10.71 7.06 -11.92
CA ASP A 232 -11.23 6.88 -13.28
C ASP A 232 -12.36 5.83 -13.32
N PRO A 233 -13.62 6.22 -13.63
CA PRO A 233 -14.75 5.30 -13.72
C PRO A 233 -14.62 4.22 -14.80
N ALA A 234 -13.62 4.30 -15.70
CA ALA A 234 -13.26 3.17 -16.56
C ALA A 234 -12.81 1.95 -15.74
N PHE A 235 -12.36 2.12 -14.50
CA PHE A 235 -11.97 1.02 -13.62
C PHE A 235 -13.06 0.63 -12.62
N SER A 236 -14.34 0.79 -12.98
CA SER A 236 -15.46 0.29 -12.16
C SER A 236 -15.37 -1.19 -11.72
N PRO A 237 -14.71 -2.12 -12.46
CA PRO A 237 -14.46 -3.48 -11.96
C PRO A 237 -13.72 -3.56 -10.62
N ASP A 238 -12.87 -2.59 -10.32
CA ASP A 238 -12.17 -2.53 -9.05
C ASP A 238 -13.13 -2.24 -7.88
N LEU A 239 -14.21 -1.48 -8.11
CA LEU A 239 -15.26 -1.27 -7.11
C LEU A 239 -16.09 -2.54 -6.93
N ALA A 240 -16.39 -3.29 -8.00
CA ALA A 240 -17.08 -4.56 -7.90
C ALA A 240 -16.29 -5.56 -7.02
N LEU A 241 -14.96 -5.58 -7.16
CA LEU A 241 -14.07 -6.34 -6.28
C LEU A 241 -14.17 -5.89 -4.81
N VAL A 242 -14.16 -4.57 -4.54
CA VAL A 242 -14.31 -4.03 -3.18
C VAL A 242 -15.65 -4.41 -2.56
N LEU A 243 -16.75 -4.35 -3.33
CA LEU A 243 -18.07 -4.71 -2.85
C LEU A 243 -18.18 -6.21 -2.57
N ALA A 244 -17.60 -7.06 -3.42
CA ALA A 244 -17.53 -8.50 -3.17
C ALA A 244 -16.69 -8.85 -1.92
N LEU A 245 -15.59 -8.13 -1.67
CA LEU A 245 -14.83 -8.25 -0.43
C LEU A 245 -15.66 -7.87 0.80
N ARG A 246 -16.50 -6.82 0.70
CA ARG A 246 -17.40 -6.40 1.77
C ARG A 246 -18.49 -7.42 2.05
N ASP A 247 -19.10 -7.98 1.01
CA ASP A 247 -20.08 -9.07 1.12
C ASP A 247 -19.49 -10.31 1.81
N ALA A 248 -18.24 -10.66 1.49
CA ALA A 248 -17.59 -11.82 2.05
C ALA A 248 -17.13 -11.67 3.51
N ARG A 249 -17.03 -10.43 4.02
CA ARG A 249 -16.43 -10.14 5.32
C ARG A 249 -17.05 -10.89 6.50
N PRO A 250 -18.38 -11.00 6.66
CA PRO A 250 -18.97 -11.74 7.78
C PRO A 250 -18.56 -13.22 7.82
N ARG A 251 -18.27 -13.81 6.65
CA ARG A 251 -17.92 -15.24 6.50
C ARG A 251 -16.43 -15.51 6.62
N MET A 252 -15.61 -14.53 6.24
CA MET A 252 -14.16 -14.66 6.15
C MET A 252 -13.43 -13.97 7.31
N ALA A 253 -14.19 -13.42 8.27
CA ALA A 253 -13.65 -12.71 9.42
C ALA A 253 -12.61 -13.56 10.16
N GLY A 254 -11.44 -12.98 10.41
CA GLY A 254 -10.35 -13.64 11.11
C GLY A 254 -9.42 -14.49 10.22
N ASP A 255 -9.76 -14.76 8.95
CA ASP A 255 -8.82 -15.37 8.02
C ASP A 255 -7.68 -14.39 7.68
N PRO A 256 -6.39 -14.70 7.96
CA PRO A 256 -5.31 -13.73 7.80
C PRO A 256 -5.05 -13.28 6.36
N TRP A 257 -5.35 -14.15 5.37
CA TRP A 257 -5.21 -13.81 3.96
C TRP A 257 -6.31 -12.82 3.56
N PHE A 258 -7.56 -13.10 3.95
CA PHE A 258 -8.70 -12.25 3.70
C PHE A 258 -8.55 -10.89 4.39
N GLU A 259 -8.28 -10.84 5.69
CA GLU A 259 -8.12 -9.58 6.43
C GLU A 259 -7.01 -8.70 5.83
N GLY A 260 -5.92 -9.34 5.38
CA GLY A 260 -4.84 -8.63 4.71
C GLY A 260 -5.20 -8.10 3.32
N LEU A 261 -6.06 -8.80 2.56
CA LEU A 261 -6.52 -8.37 1.23
C LEU A 261 -7.60 -7.29 1.36
N TYR A 262 -8.56 -7.51 2.25
CA TYR A 262 -9.62 -6.58 2.62
C TYR A 262 -9.01 -5.25 3.09
N GLY A 263 -8.06 -5.29 4.02
CA GLY A 263 -7.34 -4.10 4.49
C GLY A 263 -6.75 -3.30 3.33
N LEU A 264 -5.96 -3.97 2.48
CA LEU A 264 -5.26 -3.34 1.38
C LEU A 264 -6.20 -2.69 0.35
N VAL A 265 -7.30 -3.34 0.01
CA VAL A 265 -8.11 -2.99 -1.18
C VAL A 265 -9.44 -2.34 -0.83
N ALA A 266 -10.07 -2.72 0.28
CA ALA A 266 -11.44 -2.34 0.63
C ALA A 266 -11.55 -1.40 1.84
N ASP A 267 -10.50 -1.32 2.67
CA ASP A 267 -10.40 -0.49 3.89
C ASP A 267 -9.32 0.60 3.74
N GLY A 268 -9.25 1.15 2.53
CA GLY A 268 -8.30 2.17 2.15
C GLY A 268 -8.81 3.60 2.38
N PRO A 269 -7.90 4.60 2.43
CA PRO A 269 -8.28 5.99 2.66
C PRO A 269 -9.02 6.60 1.44
N PRO A 270 -9.71 7.74 1.61
CA PRO A 270 -10.23 8.52 0.48
C PRO A 270 -9.11 8.98 -0.48
N LEU A 271 -9.45 9.25 -1.74
CA LEU A 271 -8.52 9.73 -2.77
C LEU A 271 -7.66 10.92 -2.31
N ALA A 272 -8.28 11.92 -1.69
CA ALA A 272 -7.58 13.11 -1.19
C ALA A 272 -6.48 12.73 -0.18
N ARG A 273 -6.78 11.81 0.72
CA ARG A 273 -5.84 11.34 1.75
C ARG A 273 -4.72 10.48 1.18
N GLN A 274 -4.99 9.71 0.13
CA GLN A 274 -3.93 9.01 -0.60
C GLN A 274 -3.03 9.97 -1.38
N ALA A 275 -3.58 11.07 -1.91
CA ALA A 275 -2.81 12.12 -2.57
C ALA A 275 -1.89 12.85 -1.57
N GLU A 276 -2.37 13.11 -0.35
CA GLU A 276 -1.55 13.63 0.76
C GLU A 276 -0.39 12.70 1.09
N LEU A 277 -0.62 11.38 1.23
CA LEU A 277 0.45 10.41 1.46
C LEU A 277 1.49 10.43 0.33
N HIS A 278 1.04 10.49 -0.93
CA HIS A 278 1.96 10.58 -2.06
C HIS A 278 2.78 11.87 -2.05
N ALA A 279 2.17 13.01 -1.70
CA ALA A 279 2.86 14.28 -1.55
C ALA A 279 3.90 14.26 -0.41
N LEU A 280 3.55 13.67 0.74
CA LEU A 280 4.47 13.47 1.86
C LEU A 280 5.65 12.57 1.49
N ALA A 281 5.39 11.51 0.73
CA ALA A 281 6.45 10.64 0.24
C ALA A 281 7.39 11.36 -0.72
N ARG A 282 6.85 12.18 -1.64
CA ARG A 282 7.66 12.99 -2.56
C ARG A 282 8.48 14.07 -1.85
N ALA A 283 8.00 14.57 -0.71
CA ALA A 283 8.71 15.54 0.12
C ALA A 283 9.77 14.88 1.04
N GLY A 284 9.90 13.55 1.03
CA GLY A 284 10.87 12.83 1.85
C GLY A 284 10.46 12.66 3.33
N VAL A 285 9.30 13.18 3.73
CA VAL A 285 8.77 13.01 5.10
C VAL A 285 8.39 11.55 5.35
N VAL A 286 7.89 10.85 4.32
CA VAL A 286 7.58 9.42 4.36
C VAL A 286 8.49 8.67 3.40
N THR A 287 9.26 7.72 3.92
CA THR A 287 10.13 6.84 3.15
C THR A 287 9.73 5.39 3.38
N PHE A 288 9.42 4.65 2.32
CA PHE A 288 9.01 3.24 2.45
C PHE A 288 10.23 2.31 2.47
N ILE A 289 10.35 1.45 3.47
CA ILE A 289 11.50 0.52 3.61
C ILE A 289 11.22 -0.89 3.10
N GLY A 290 10.05 -1.11 2.47
CA GLY A 290 9.73 -2.32 1.74
C GLY A 290 8.90 -3.34 2.53
N ALA A 291 8.82 -4.55 1.98
CA ALA A 291 7.98 -5.62 2.49
C ALA A 291 8.70 -6.44 3.56
N GLU A 292 7.92 -6.92 4.53
CA GLU A 292 8.36 -7.87 5.57
C GLU A 292 9.59 -7.39 6.37
N PRO A 293 9.58 -6.15 6.89
CA PRO A 293 10.69 -5.66 7.70
C PRO A 293 10.80 -6.48 9.00
N ARG A 294 12.02 -6.90 9.32
CA ARG A 294 12.42 -7.35 10.65
C ARG A 294 12.89 -6.13 11.43
N ILE A 295 12.27 -5.90 12.58
CA ILE A 295 12.61 -4.78 13.47
C ILE A 295 13.11 -5.36 14.78
N GLU A 296 14.34 -5.02 15.13
CA GLU A 296 15.05 -5.48 16.32
C GLU A 296 15.41 -4.28 17.19
N ARG A 297 15.45 -4.47 18.51
CA ARG A 297 15.89 -3.45 19.47
C ARG A 297 17.39 -3.65 19.73
N ASP A 298 18.16 -2.57 19.65
CA ASP A 298 19.55 -2.53 20.11
C ASP A 298 19.70 -1.54 21.28
N ALA A 299 20.92 -1.35 21.78
CA ALA A 299 21.19 -0.45 22.92
C ALA A 299 20.88 1.02 22.60
N ASP A 300 20.96 1.40 21.32
CA ASP A 300 20.83 2.78 20.85
C ASP A 300 19.45 3.08 20.26
N GLY A 301 18.63 2.07 19.99
CA GLY A 301 17.27 2.21 19.48
C GLY A 301 16.76 0.97 18.77
N TRP A 302 16.33 1.19 17.53
CA TRP A 302 15.63 0.22 16.71
C TRP A 302 16.28 0.11 15.35
N ARG A 303 16.33 -1.12 14.84
CA ARG A 303 16.98 -1.48 13.59
C ARG A 303 16.01 -2.24 12.70
N ALA A 304 15.76 -1.73 11.51
CA ALA A 304 14.92 -2.36 10.50
C ALA A 304 15.73 -2.85 9.30
N SER A 305 15.55 -4.12 8.94
CA SER A 305 16.09 -4.73 7.73
C SER A 305 15.01 -5.56 7.03
N GLY A 306 15.16 -5.86 5.74
CA GLY A 306 14.15 -6.62 5.01
C GLY A 306 14.65 -7.16 3.67
N PRO A 307 13.89 -8.05 3.04
CA PRO A 307 14.29 -8.69 1.78
C PRO A 307 14.17 -7.78 0.54
N THR A 308 13.45 -6.66 0.64
CA THR A 308 13.13 -5.80 -0.52
C THR A 308 14.29 -4.88 -0.93
N VAL A 309 15.02 -4.34 0.05
CA VAL A 309 16.14 -3.41 -0.15
C VAL A 309 17.32 -3.85 0.73
N PRO A 310 18.57 -3.80 0.24
CA PRO A 310 19.73 -4.08 1.06
C PRO A 310 19.96 -2.98 2.11
N GLY A 311 20.72 -3.33 3.15
CA GLY A 311 21.09 -2.40 4.20
C GLY A 311 20.11 -2.40 5.37
N THR A 312 20.18 -1.36 6.16
CA THR A 312 19.48 -1.28 7.44
C THR A 312 19.11 0.17 7.74
N THR A 313 17.90 0.38 8.24
CA THR A 313 17.43 1.68 8.72
C THR A 313 17.42 1.67 10.24
N THR A 314 18.00 2.68 10.87
CA THR A 314 18.04 2.81 12.34
C THR A 314 17.28 4.03 12.80
N ALA A 315 16.61 3.93 13.94
CA ALA A 315 15.86 5.02 14.56
C ALA A 315 15.88 4.88 16.07
N ARG A 316 15.80 6.00 16.81
CA ARG A 316 15.57 5.96 18.27
C ARG A 316 14.10 5.82 18.63
N THR A 317 13.20 5.97 17.67
CA THR A 317 11.75 5.86 17.86
C THR A 317 11.16 4.76 17.00
N LEU A 318 10.32 3.91 17.59
CA LEU A 318 9.47 2.95 16.89
C LEU A 318 7.99 3.26 17.17
N ILE A 319 7.18 3.35 16.12
CA ILE A 319 5.73 3.48 16.21
C ILE A 319 5.05 2.24 15.61
N GLU A 320 4.20 1.62 16.40
CA GLU A 320 3.38 0.48 16.01
C GLU A 320 2.08 0.92 15.33
N ALA A 321 2.14 1.09 14.01
CA ALA A 321 1.02 1.46 13.16
C ALA A 321 0.23 0.23 12.64
N ARG A 322 -0.05 -0.71 13.53
CA ARG A 322 -0.82 -1.94 13.26
C ARG A 322 -1.99 -2.07 14.23
N ARG A 323 -2.97 -2.89 13.89
CA ARG A 323 -4.02 -3.28 14.85
C ARG A 323 -3.34 -3.97 16.03
N ALA A 324 -3.76 -3.62 17.24
CA ALA A 324 -3.39 -4.37 18.43
C ALA A 324 -3.81 -5.83 18.20
N THR A 325 -2.85 -6.74 18.27
CA THR A 325 -3.18 -8.14 18.49
C THR A 325 -3.64 -8.21 19.93
N ALA A 326 -4.88 -8.66 20.18
CA ALA A 326 -5.23 -9.08 21.54
C ALA A 326 -4.17 -10.09 21.95
N ASP A 327 -3.43 -9.80 23.03
CA ASP A 327 -2.54 -10.79 23.62
C ASP A 327 -3.40 -12.02 23.88
N ARG A 328 -3.04 -13.14 23.26
CA ARG A 328 -3.56 -14.43 23.72
C ARG A 328 -2.76 -14.73 24.98
N SER A 329 -3.24 -14.21 26.11
CA SER A 329 -2.95 -14.73 27.44
C SER A 329 -3.35 -16.20 27.52
#